data_AF-A0A5C8B9V3-F1
#
_entry.id   AF-A0A5C8B9V3-F1
#
_cell.length_a   1.000
_cell.length_b   1.000
_cell.length_c   1.000
_cell.angle_alpha   90.00
_cell.angle_beta   90.00
_cell.angle_gamma   90.00
#
_symmetry.space_group_name_H-M   'P 1'
#
loop_
_entity.id
_entity.type
_entity.pdbx_description
1 polymer ?
#
loop_
_entity_poly.entity_id
_entity_poly.type
_entity_poly.pdbx_seq_one_letter_code
_entity_poly.pdbx_strand_id
1 'polypeptide(L)'
;AGGQMAVLVATTVIEVGVDVPNASLMVIEHAERFGLSQLHQLRGRVGRGAVASVCVLLYASPLSDSGKQRLKAMAETTDGFEIARRDLEIRGPGEFMGARQSGAALLRFADLHEDEALVARARQVAEVLLREHPQAAQRHVGRWLGHKSEYLKA
;
A
#
# COMPACT_ATOMS: atom_id res chain seq x y z
N ALA A 1 -21.67 13.35 19.19
CA ALA A 1 -22.95 13.69 18.54
C ALA A 1 -23.90 12.52 18.79
N GLY A 2 -24.99 12.75 19.52
CA GLY A 2 -25.86 11.69 20.04
C GLY A 2 -26.84 11.19 18.99
N GLY A 3 -26.82 9.89 18.72
CA GLY A 3 -27.86 8.96 18.21
C GLY A 3 -29.05 9.39 17.34
N GLN A 4 -29.17 10.63 16.89
CA GLN A 4 -30.32 11.15 16.13
C GLN A 4 -30.15 10.96 14.62
N MET A 5 -28.94 10.69 14.16
CA MET A 5 -28.61 10.55 12.73
C MET A 5 -28.51 9.07 12.38
N ALA A 6 -29.52 8.56 11.69
CA ALA A 6 -29.57 7.16 11.25
C ALA A 6 -28.72 6.88 10.00
N VAL A 7 -28.49 7.90 9.16
CA VAL A 7 -27.74 7.80 7.92
C VAL A 7 -26.86 9.04 7.74
N LEU A 8 -25.59 8.82 7.41
CA LEU A 8 -24.63 9.86 7.05
C LEU A 8 -24.21 9.66 5.59
N VAL A 9 -24.36 10.70 4.77
CA VAL A 9 -23.88 10.72 3.38
C VAL A 9 -22.71 11.69 3.30
N ALA A 10 -21.59 11.23 2.77
CA ALA A 10 -20.36 12.01 2.69
C ALA A 10 -19.62 11.73 1.38
N THR A 11 -18.90 12.73 0.88
CA THR A 11 -17.88 12.54 -0.15
C THR A 11 -16.56 12.14 0.50
N THR A 12 -15.63 11.60 -0.28
CA THR A 12 -14.33 11.16 0.26
C THR A 12 -13.38 12.30 0.61
N VAL A 13 -13.76 13.54 0.30
CA VAL A 13 -13.15 14.77 0.85
C VAL A 13 -13.71 15.06 2.26
N ILE A 14 -13.81 14.01 3.07
CA ILE A 14 -13.88 14.09 4.54
C ILE A 14 -12.82 13.09 5.03
N GLU A 15 -11.58 13.45 4.75
CA GLU A 15 -10.40 12.63 5.03
C GLU A 15 -10.13 12.52 6.55
N VAL A 16 -10.71 13.37 7.40
CA VAL A 16 -10.36 13.37 8.83
C VAL A 16 -11.61 13.50 9.73
N GLY A 17 -11.90 12.46 10.52
CA GLY A 17 -12.42 12.67 11.88
C GLY A 17 -13.80 12.12 12.25
N VAL A 18 -14.61 11.59 11.33
CA VAL A 18 -15.93 11.04 11.70
C VAL A 18 -15.84 9.52 11.86
N ASP A 19 -15.54 9.10 13.10
CA ASP A 19 -15.76 7.73 13.55
C ASP A 19 -17.23 7.57 13.97
N VAL A 20 -17.93 6.61 13.38
CA VAL A 20 -19.31 6.28 13.75
C VAL A 20 -19.33 4.86 14.33
N PRO A 21 -18.90 4.68 15.59
CA PRO A 21 -18.71 3.34 16.17
C PRO A 21 -20.00 2.52 16.28
N ASN A 22 -21.16 3.19 16.30
CA ASN A 22 -22.48 2.56 16.33
C ASN A 22 -23.02 2.19 14.94
N ALA A 23 -22.31 2.49 13.85
CA ALA A 23 -22.74 2.14 12.51
C ALA A 23 -22.48 0.65 12.23
N SER A 24 -23.53 -0.06 11.81
CA SER A 24 -23.49 -1.47 11.41
C SER A 24 -23.44 -1.67 9.88
N LEU A 25 -23.60 -0.61 9.09
CA LEU A 25 -23.58 -0.67 7.64
C LEU A 25 -22.73 0.48 7.06
N MET A 26 -21.79 0.13 6.18
CA MET A 26 -21.04 1.05 5.34
C MET A 26 -21.37 0.77 3.88
N VAL A 27 -21.69 1.81 3.11
CA VAL A 27 -21.91 1.71 1.66
C VAL A 27 -20.93 2.64 0.98
N ILE A 28 -20.10 2.09 0.09
CA ILE A 28 -19.12 2.85 -0.69
C ILE A 28 -19.58 2.85 -2.14
N GLU A 29 -20.05 4.00 -2.62
CA GLU A 29 -20.32 4.21 -4.04
C GLU A 29 -19.04 4.44 -4.84
N HIS A 30 -19.05 3.97 -6.09
CA HIS A 30 -17.91 4.05 -7.01
C HIS A 30 -16.62 3.49 -6.38
N ALA A 31 -16.73 2.34 -5.71
CA ALA A 31 -15.63 1.70 -4.99
C ALA A 31 -14.40 1.46 -5.89
N GLU A 32 -14.58 1.29 -7.21
CA GLU A 32 -13.51 1.09 -8.18
C GLU A 32 -12.53 2.27 -8.32
N ARG A 33 -12.96 3.47 -7.90
CA ARG A 33 -12.16 4.70 -7.96
C ARG A 33 -11.16 4.82 -6.82
N PHE A 34 -11.31 4.03 -5.77
CA PHE A 34 -10.46 4.08 -4.59
C PHE A 34 -9.27 3.13 -4.67
N GLY A 35 -8.15 3.52 -4.06
CA GLY A 35 -7.06 2.61 -3.76
C GLY A 35 -7.49 1.54 -2.75
N LEU A 36 -6.85 0.37 -2.80
CA LEU A 36 -7.17 -0.74 -1.90
C LEU A 36 -6.97 -0.37 -0.42
N SER A 37 -5.91 0.38 -0.12
CA SER A 37 -5.65 0.92 1.22
C SER A 37 -6.73 1.91 1.69
N GLN A 38 -7.23 2.78 0.80
CA GLN A 38 -8.31 3.72 1.11
C GLN A 38 -9.62 2.99 1.44
N LEU A 39 -9.97 1.97 0.65
CA LEU A 39 -11.14 1.12 0.92
C LEU A 39 -11.02 0.41 2.27
N HIS A 40 -9.82 -0.08 2.61
CA HIS A 40 -9.55 -0.71 3.90
C HIS A 40 -9.76 0.27 5.07
N GLN A 41 -9.24 1.49 4.94
CA GLN A 41 -9.42 2.53 5.95
C GLN A 41 -10.89 2.95 6.10
N LEU A 42 -11.63 3.11 5.00
CA LEU A 42 -13.06 3.45 5.02
C LEU A 42 -13.89 2.35 5.71
N ARG A 43 -13.64 1.08 5.37
CA ARG A 43 -14.27 -0.07 6.05
C ARG A 43 -13.99 -0.06 7.55
N GLY A 44 -12.77 0.30 7.95
CA GLY A 44 -12.37 0.38 9.35
C GLY A 44 -13.00 1.54 10.14
N ARG A 45 -13.76 2.45 9.51
CA ARG A 45 -14.52 3.52 10.22
C ARG A 45 -15.84 3.05 10.81
N VAL A 46 -16.26 1.81 10.52
CA VAL A 46 -17.47 1.17 11.08
C VAL A 46 -17.10 -0.15 11.76
N GLY A 47 -18.01 -0.70 12.58
CA GLY A 47 -17.80 -2.03 13.17
C GLY A 47 -16.83 -2.10 14.34
N ARG A 48 -16.61 -0.98 15.05
CA ARG A 48 -15.86 -0.96 16.32
C ARG A 48 -16.71 -1.35 17.54
N GLY A 49 -18.02 -1.42 17.38
CA GLY A 49 -18.96 -1.85 18.43
C GLY A 49 -19.18 -3.37 18.46
N ALA A 50 -20.06 -3.82 19.37
CA ALA A 50 -20.42 -5.24 19.51
C ALA A 50 -21.31 -5.79 18.38
N VAL A 51 -21.78 -4.92 17.48
CA VAL A 51 -22.71 -5.29 16.39
C VAL A 51 -21.90 -5.68 15.16
N ALA A 52 -22.24 -6.83 14.57
CA ALA A 52 -21.67 -7.25 13.30
C ALA A 52 -21.87 -6.17 12.23
N SER A 53 -20.78 -5.72 11.61
CA SER A 53 -20.79 -4.69 10.59
C SER A 53 -20.70 -5.26 9.18
N VAL A 54 -21.45 -4.70 8.26
CA VAL A 54 -21.42 -5.04 6.84
C VAL A 54 -20.87 -3.86 6.03
N CYS A 55 -19.98 -4.15 5.07
CA CYS A 55 -19.47 -3.17 4.12
C CYS A 55 -19.89 -3.57 2.71
N VAL A 56 -20.65 -2.70 2.03
CA VAL A 56 -21.16 -2.90 0.69
C VAL A 56 -20.36 -2.02 -0.27
N LEU A 57 -19.77 -2.66 -1.28
CA LEU A 57 -18.99 -2.00 -2.32
C LEU A 57 -19.84 -1.92 -3.59
N LEU A 58 -20.29 -0.71 -3.94
CA LEU A 58 -21.01 -0.46 -5.19
C LEU A 58 -20.01 0.02 -6.24
N TYR A 59 -20.07 -0.56 -7.43
CA TYR A 59 -19.17 -0.23 -8.51
C TYR A 59 -19.89 -0.10 -9.85
N ALA A 60 -19.34 0.72 -10.73
CA ALA A 60 -19.81 0.83 -12.10
C ALA A 60 -19.05 -0.15 -13.01
N SER A 61 -19.75 -0.73 -13.98
CA SER A 61 -19.15 -1.54 -15.04
C SER A 61 -18.83 -0.67 -16.27
N PRO A 62 -17.79 -1.00 -17.06
CA PRO A 62 -16.88 -2.14 -16.90
C PRO A 62 -15.72 -1.84 -15.91
N LEU A 63 -15.33 -2.85 -15.14
CA LEU A 63 -14.14 -2.77 -14.28
C LEU A 63 -12.87 -3.12 -15.06
N SER A 64 -11.79 -2.37 -14.81
CA SER A 64 -10.44 -2.81 -15.19
C SER A 64 -10.07 -4.08 -14.41
N ASP A 65 -9.11 -4.86 -14.92
CA ASP A 65 -8.69 -6.08 -14.22
C ASP A 65 -8.06 -5.78 -12.85
N SER A 66 -7.29 -4.69 -12.74
CA SER A 66 -6.81 -4.18 -11.46
C SER A 66 -7.95 -3.72 -10.54
N GLY A 67 -9.01 -3.13 -11.08
CA GLY A 67 -10.22 -2.78 -10.34
C GLY A 67 -10.92 -4.00 -9.77
N LYS A 68 -11.10 -5.06 -10.59
CA LYS A 68 -11.68 -6.33 -10.15
C LYS A 68 -10.85 -6.97 -9.04
N GLN A 69 -9.52 -7.03 -9.20
CA GLN A 69 -8.62 -7.60 -8.20
C GLN A 69 -8.68 -6.85 -6.87
N ARG A 70 -8.70 -5.52 -6.88
CA ARG A 70 -8.82 -4.70 -5.65
C ARG A 70 -10.14 -4.95 -4.93
N LEU A 71 -11.27 -4.91 -5.64
CA LEU A 71 -12.58 -5.14 -5.03
C LEU A 71 -12.71 -6.57 -4.49
N LYS A 72 -12.17 -7.55 -5.21
CA LYS A 72 -12.11 -8.95 -4.76
C LYS A 72 -11.25 -9.09 -3.49
N ALA A 73 -10.08 -8.48 -3.44
CA ALA A 73 -9.23 -8.48 -2.25
C ALA A 73 -9.95 -7.87 -1.03
N MET A 74 -10.70 -6.78 -1.20
CA MET A 74 -11.51 -6.20 -0.12
C MET A 74 -12.62 -7.12 0.38
N ALA A 75 -13.18 -7.96 -0.48
CA ALA A 75 -14.25 -8.89 -0.12
C ALA A 75 -13.74 -10.17 0.55
N GLU A 76 -12.54 -10.64 0.18
CA GLU A 76 -12.00 -11.91 0.65
C GLU A 76 -11.31 -11.84 2.01
N THR A 77 -10.78 -10.68 2.39
CA THR A 77 -10.03 -10.56 3.65
C THR A 77 -10.23 -9.24 4.38
N THR A 78 -10.19 -9.33 5.70
CA THR A 78 -10.16 -8.19 6.61
C THR A 78 -8.78 -7.89 7.18
N ASP A 79 -7.81 -8.79 6.99
CA ASP A 79 -6.45 -8.64 7.51
C ASP A 79 -5.69 -7.53 6.76
N GLY A 80 -5.24 -6.53 7.51
CA GLY A 80 -4.50 -5.39 6.97
C GLY A 80 -3.16 -5.78 6.33
N PHE A 81 -2.49 -6.82 6.80
CA PHE A 81 -1.23 -7.29 6.22
C PHE A 81 -1.45 -7.93 4.85
N GLU A 82 -2.45 -8.81 4.74
CA GLU A 82 -2.80 -9.44 3.46
C GLU A 82 -3.31 -8.41 2.44
N ILE A 83 -4.08 -7.41 2.91
CA ILE A 83 -4.51 -6.29 2.08
C ILE A 83 -3.30 -5.49 1.55
N ALA A 84 -2.31 -5.20 2.39
CA ALA A 84 -1.11 -4.49 1.99
C ALA A 84 -0.29 -5.28 0.98
N ARG A 85 -0.15 -6.61 1.17
CA ARG A 85 0.52 -7.51 0.23
C ARG A 85 -0.15 -7.49 -1.14
N ARG A 86 -1.48 -7.65 -1.19
CA ARG A 86 -2.24 -7.60 -2.44
C ARG A 86 -2.20 -6.21 -3.10
N ASP A 87 -2.18 -5.12 -2.32
CA ASP A 87 -2.03 -3.76 -2.89
C ASP A 87 -0.68 -3.62 -3.60
N LEU A 88 0.40 -4.16 -3.01
CA LEU A 88 1.73 -4.16 -3.61
C LEU A 88 1.77 -5.00 -4.90
N GLU A 89 1.18 -6.21 -4.88
CA GLU A 89 1.09 -7.08 -6.07
C GLU A 89 0.32 -6.39 -7.21
N ILE A 90 -0.82 -5.76 -6.91
CA ILE A 90 -1.67 -5.09 -7.91
C ILE A 90 -0.99 -3.82 -8.47
N ARG A 91 -0.29 -3.04 -7.65
CA ARG A 91 0.46 -1.84 -8.11
C ARG A 91 1.76 -2.21 -8.83
N GLY A 92 2.33 -3.35 -8.48
CA GLY A 92 3.65 -3.78 -8.87
C GLY A 92 4.77 -3.05 -8.08
N PRO A 93 5.94 -3.68 -7.94
CA PRO A 93 7.05 -3.18 -7.12
C PRO A 93 7.65 -1.84 -7.61
N GLY A 94 7.37 -1.43 -8.84
CA GLY A 94 7.85 -0.17 -9.42
C GLY A 94 7.19 1.10 -8.87
N GLU A 95 6.02 1.02 -8.21
CA GLU A 95 5.35 2.21 -7.66
C GLU A 95 5.80 2.58 -6.24
N PHE A 96 6.26 1.60 -5.46
CA PHE A 96 6.63 1.80 -4.05
C PHE A 96 7.87 2.69 -3.86
N MET A 97 8.73 2.81 -4.88
CA MET A 97 9.95 3.62 -4.84
C MET A 97 9.92 4.85 -5.77
N GLY A 98 8.72 5.38 -6.09
CA GLY A 98 8.57 6.59 -6.91
C GLY A 98 8.97 6.42 -8.39
N ALA A 99 9.18 5.20 -8.86
CA ALA A 99 9.80 4.94 -10.17
C ALA A 99 8.87 5.12 -11.37
N ARG A 100 7.54 5.28 -11.17
CA ARG A 100 6.64 5.67 -12.27
C ARG A 100 6.91 7.09 -12.78
N GLN A 101 7.50 7.99 -12.00
CA GLN A 101 7.86 9.33 -12.45
C GLN A 101 9.28 9.43 -13.03
N SER A 102 10.19 8.50 -12.71
CA SER A 102 11.60 8.59 -13.11
C SER A 102 12.02 7.64 -14.23
N GLY A 103 11.11 6.82 -14.78
CA GLY A 103 11.35 6.01 -15.98
C GLY A 103 12.38 4.89 -15.84
N ALA A 104 12.93 4.66 -14.64
CA ALA A 104 13.88 3.60 -14.38
C ALA A 104 13.20 2.47 -13.60
N ALA A 105 12.83 1.39 -14.30
CA ALA A 105 12.37 0.15 -13.68
C ALA A 105 13.52 -0.48 -12.86
N LEU A 106 13.61 -0.16 -11.58
CA LEU A 106 14.69 -0.61 -10.69
C LEU A 106 14.58 -2.09 -10.27
N LEU A 107 13.40 -2.71 -10.44
CA LEU A 107 13.13 -4.08 -10.01
C LEU A 107 12.56 -4.93 -11.14
N ARG A 108 13.14 -4.83 -12.35
CA ARG A 108 12.71 -5.67 -13.48
C ARG A 108 13.02 -7.16 -13.26
N PHE A 109 13.98 -7.48 -12.38
CA PHE A 109 14.51 -8.83 -12.18
C PHE A 109 14.74 -9.20 -10.70
N ALA A 110 14.19 -8.44 -9.76
CA ALA A 110 14.41 -8.66 -8.33
C ALA A 110 13.07 -8.56 -7.58
N ASP A 111 12.84 -9.51 -6.68
CA ASP A 111 11.64 -9.60 -5.86
C ASP A 111 12.06 -9.49 -4.39
N LEU A 112 11.63 -8.42 -3.71
CA LEU A 112 12.06 -8.15 -2.34
C LEU A 112 11.59 -9.20 -1.32
N HIS A 113 10.57 -9.98 -1.65
CA HIS A 113 10.07 -11.05 -0.82
C HIS A 113 10.85 -12.35 -1.06
N GLU A 114 11.04 -12.74 -2.32
CA GLU A 114 11.81 -13.95 -2.64
C GLU A 114 13.31 -13.78 -2.37
N ASP A 115 13.84 -12.57 -2.54
CA ASP A 115 15.26 -12.25 -2.38
C ASP A 115 15.65 -11.84 -0.94
N GLU A 116 14.76 -11.99 0.06
CA GLU A 116 15.01 -11.54 1.44
C GLU A 116 16.34 -12.10 2.00
N ALA A 117 16.60 -13.40 1.78
CA ALA A 117 17.84 -14.04 2.20
C ALA A 117 19.09 -13.46 1.51
N LEU A 118 18.96 -13.12 0.23
CA LEU A 118 20.04 -12.51 -0.55
C LEU A 118 20.33 -11.09 -0.05
N VAL A 119 19.30 -10.30 0.24
CA VAL A 119 19.41 -8.95 0.80
C VAL A 119 20.06 -9.00 2.19
N ALA A 120 19.64 -9.93 3.05
CA ALA A 120 20.22 -10.11 4.37
C ALA A 120 21.73 -10.44 4.28
N ARG A 121 22.11 -11.32 3.35
CA ARG A 121 23.52 -11.66 3.13
C ARG A 121 24.32 -10.50 2.56
N ALA A 122 23.77 -9.76 1.61
CA ALA A 122 24.40 -8.57 1.04
C ALA A 122 24.67 -7.51 2.12
N ARG A 123 23.75 -7.33 3.07
CA ARG A 123 23.93 -6.41 4.21
C ARG A 123 25.11 -6.81 5.10
N GLN A 124 25.22 -8.09 5.45
CA GLN A 124 26.35 -8.59 6.24
C GLN A 124 27.69 -8.34 5.54
N VAL A 125 27.76 -8.60 4.22
CA VAL A 125 28.98 -8.35 3.43
C VAL A 125 29.29 -6.86 3.34
N ALA A 126 28.26 -6.00 3.21
CA ALA A 126 28.44 -4.56 3.18
C ALA A 126 29.03 -4.02 4.50
N GLU A 127 28.61 -4.54 5.65
CA GLU A 127 29.17 -4.15 6.96
C GLU A 127 30.65 -4.53 7.10
N VAL A 128 31.04 -5.70 6.59
CA VAL A 128 32.46 -6.12 6.54
C VAL A 128 33.23 -5.22 5.59
N LEU A 129 32.70 -4.98 4.38
CA LEU A 129 33.35 -4.17 3.36
C LEU A 129 33.58 -2.72 3.83
N LEU A 130 32.61 -2.13 4.54
CA LEU A 130 32.75 -0.78 5.09
C LEU A 130 33.82 -0.69 6.19
N ARG A 131 33.93 -1.74 7.02
CA ARG A 131 34.86 -1.77 8.15
C ARG A 131 36.29 -2.07 7.73
N GLU A 132 36.47 -3.07 6.86
CA GLU A 132 37.77 -3.62 6.52
C GLU A 132 38.33 -3.02 5.22
N HIS A 133 37.47 -2.57 4.31
CA HIS A 133 37.85 -2.09 2.98
C HIS A 133 37.12 -0.80 2.56
N PRO A 134 37.25 0.30 3.32
CA PRO A 134 36.48 1.53 3.11
C PRO A 134 36.67 2.15 1.72
N GLN A 135 37.88 2.07 1.14
CA GLN A 135 38.12 2.56 -0.22
C GLN A 135 37.43 1.71 -1.28
N ALA A 136 37.34 0.39 -1.08
CA ALA A 136 36.61 -0.49 -2.00
C ALA A 136 35.10 -0.25 -1.91
N ALA A 137 34.57 -0.02 -0.71
CA ALA A 137 33.18 0.37 -0.50
C ALA A 137 32.84 1.68 -1.23
N GLN A 138 33.70 2.70 -1.13
CA GLN A 138 33.51 3.97 -1.85
C GLN A 138 33.49 3.79 -3.38
N ARG A 139 34.40 2.99 -3.93
CA ARG A 139 34.38 2.66 -5.38
C ARG A 139 33.12 1.89 -5.77
N HIS A 140 32.65 0.98 -4.91
CA HIS A 140 31.44 0.20 -5.14
C HIS A 140 30.20 1.11 -5.19
N VAL A 141 30.07 2.03 -4.24
CA VAL A 141 29.01 3.06 -4.23
C VAL A 141 29.10 3.94 -5.48
N GLY A 142 30.29 4.45 -5.81
CA GLY A 142 30.49 5.29 -6.99
C GLY A 142 30.12 4.59 -8.31
N ARG A 143 30.42 3.29 -8.44
CA ARG A 143 30.08 2.49 -9.63
C ARG A 143 28.57 2.29 -9.79
N TRP A 144 27.86 1.96 -8.72
CA TRP A 144 26.45 1.53 -8.80
C TRP A 144 25.45 2.65 -8.57
N LEU A 145 25.76 3.59 -7.68
CA LEU A 145 24.89 4.73 -7.35
C LEU A 145 25.27 5.99 -8.12
N GLY A 146 26.53 6.15 -8.55
CA GLY A 146 26.98 7.28 -9.37
C GLY A 146 26.49 8.65 -8.85
N HIS A 147 26.03 9.53 -9.76
CA HIS A 147 25.38 10.81 -9.43
C HIS A 147 23.94 10.66 -8.90
N LYS A 148 23.36 9.45 -8.87
CA LYS A 148 21.96 9.25 -8.46
C LYS A 148 21.74 9.32 -6.94
N SER A 149 22.79 9.57 -6.15
CA SER A 149 22.67 9.84 -4.71
C SER A 149 21.76 11.02 -4.39
N GLU A 150 21.52 11.94 -5.32
CA GLU A 150 20.57 13.05 -5.12
C GLU A 150 19.10 12.60 -5.10
N TYR A 151 18.76 11.48 -5.75
CA TYR A 151 17.36 11.00 -5.79
C TYR A 151 16.90 10.29 -4.51
N LEU A 152 17.83 9.88 -3.63
CA LEU A 152 17.50 9.20 -2.37
C LEU A 152 17.30 10.18 -1.19
N LYS A 153 17.53 11.48 -1.41
CA LYS A 153 17.38 12.53 -0.39
C LYS A 153 16.06 13.32 -0.49
N ALA A 154 15.18 12.98 -1.43
CA ALA A 154 13.88 13.61 -1.62
C ALA A 154 12.75 12.76 -0.99
#